data_AF-A0A1V5LBQ0-F1
#
_entry.id   AF-A0A1V5LBQ0-F1
#
_cell.length_a   1.000
_cell.length_b   1.000
_cell.length_c   1.000
_cell.angle_alpha   90.00
_cell.angle_beta   90.00
_cell.angle_gamma   90.00
#
_symmetry.space_group_name_H-M   'P 1'
#
loop_
_entity.id
_entity.type
_entity.pdbx_description
1 polymer ?
#
loop_
_entity_poly.entity_id
_entity_poly.type
_entity_poly.pdbx_seq_one_letter_code
_entity_poly.pdbx_strand_id
1 'polypeptide(L)'
;MVWLILFGEGPRRWLVPAVWLILLGGGLWTLQRASDGWLFYYLFYLPGQHVPVWWRVHHFWIDYFFKPFPIATLAAGLSLFLGPGRLHGPRLFWLAAAAGLIGGPWLASVPSGAFHNVAMPAHAALAILFALAVQRWFARAVRPLLPWAAALLQLLLLLYNPCHHLPAPADRAAGEALVGRIAAVEGEVWFPSHGYLSRMAGKSGCAHRCALDDVLRGKDEPGRRRLVDEIDTALARRRFEVIITNDDWLAREIKGGYGEGETIFTRPCLFWPLTGWQTRPEVWYQQRGDDSGGE
;
A
#
# COMPACT_ATOMS: atom_id res chain seq x y z
N MET A 1 -21.27 -0.34 -14.61
CA MET A 1 -22.68 -0.14 -14.20
C MET A 1 -23.32 1.05 -14.89
N VAL A 2 -22.76 2.26 -14.77
CA VAL A 2 -23.29 3.48 -15.42
C VAL A 2 -23.57 3.30 -16.92
N TRP A 3 -22.63 2.70 -17.67
CA TRP A 3 -22.83 2.45 -19.10
C TRP A 3 -24.01 1.51 -19.40
N LEU A 4 -24.17 0.42 -18.64
CA LEU A 4 -25.29 -0.53 -18.82
C LEU A 4 -26.64 0.12 -18.49
N ILE A 5 -26.69 0.97 -17.47
CA ILE A 5 -27.93 1.68 -17.09
C ILE A 5 -28.35 2.66 -18.19
N LEU A 6 -27.38 3.41 -18.74
CA LEU A 6 -27.64 4.47 -19.71
C LEU A 6 -27.88 3.96 -21.13
N PHE A 7 -27.25 2.85 -21.53
CA PHE A 7 -27.26 2.36 -22.92
C PHE A 7 -27.70 0.91 -23.09
N GLY A 8 -27.96 0.19 -21.99
CA GLY A 8 -28.42 -1.19 -22.06
C GLY A 8 -29.88 -1.27 -22.53
N GLU A 9 -30.16 -2.29 -23.34
CA GLU A 9 -31.51 -2.60 -23.81
C GLU A 9 -32.18 -3.67 -22.94
N GLY A 10 -33.51 -3.60 -22.87
CA GLY A 10 -34.33 -4.58 -22.13
C GLY A 10 -34.08 -4.60 -20.62
N PRO A 11 -34.51 -5.68 -19.92
CA PRO A 11 -34.44 -5.74 -18.45
C PRO A 11 -33.00 -5.87 -17.92
N ARG A 12 -32.05 -6.30 -18.75
CA ARG A 12 -30.64 -6.50 -18.37
C ARG A 12 -29.97 -5.20 -17.89
N ARG A 13 -30.40 -4.04 -18.40
CA ARG A 13 -29.90 -2.72 -17.98
C ARG A 13 -30.10 -2.43 -16.49
N TRP A 14 -31.09 -3.08 -15.87
CA TRP A 14 -31.41 -2.94 -14.45
C TRP A 14 -30.99 -4.18 -13.65
N LEU A 15 -31.23 -5.36 -14.18
CA LEU A 15 -30.92 -6.62 -13.51
C LEU A 15 -29.42 -6.77 -13.23
N VAL A 16 -28.55 -6.46 -14.20
CA VAL A 16 -27.11 -6.64 -14.01
C VAL A 16 -26.55 -5.69 -12.93
N PRO A 17 -26.85 -4.38 -12.94
CA PRO A 17 -26.47 -3.51 -11.83
C PRO A 17 -27.07 -3.92 -10.49
N ALA A 18 -28.35 -4.32 -10.45
CA ALA A 18 -29.00 -4.76 -9.22
C ALA A 18 -28.31 -5.98 -8.63
N VAL A 19 -28.07 -7.03 -9.43
CA VAL A 19 -27.35 -8.23 -9.00
C VAL A 19 -25.94 -7.87 -8.53
N TRP A 20 -25.22 -7.02 -9.27
CA TRP A 20 -23.88 -6.60 -8.87
C TRP A 20 -23.86 -5.85 -7.54
N LEU A 21 -24.82 -4.93 -7.32
CA LEU A 21 -24.96 -4.20 -6.06
C LEU A 21 -25.37 -5.12 -4.90
N ILE A 22 -26.23 -6.11 -5.14
CA ILE A 22 -26.60 -7.13 -4.16
C ILE A 22 -25.38 -7.97 -3.77
N LEU A 23 -24.59 -8.42 -4.75
CA LEU A 23 -23.39 -9.20 -4.49
C LEU A 23 -22.31 -8.37 -3.78
N LEU A 24 -22.10 -7.12 -4.18
CA LEU A 24 -21.16 -6.21 -3.52
C LEU A 24 -21.61 -5.93 -2.07
N GLY A 25 -22.87 -5.50 -1.90
CA GLY A 25 -23.42 -5.14 -0.59
C GLY A 25 -23.48 -6.35 0.34
N GLY A 26 -23.94 -7.50 -0.15
CA GLY A 26 -23.95 -8.76 0.57
C GLY A 26 -22.54 -9.21 0.95
N GLY A 27 -21.59 -9.16 0.03
CA GLY A 27 -20.18 -9.50 0.31
C GLY A 27 -19.55 -8.57 1.35
N LEU A 28 -19.72 -7.26 1.22
CA LEU A 28 -19.25 -6.28 2.21
C LEU A 28 -19.89 -6.50 3.58
N TRP A 29 -21.19 -6.79 3.63
CA TRP A 29 -21.89 -7.07 4.88
C TRP A 29 -21.41 -8.36 5.55
N THR A 30 -21.22 -9.43 4.77
CA THR A 30 -20.68 -10.70 5.27
C THR A 30 -19.28 -10.51 5.83
N LEU A 31 -18.41 -9.78 5.11
CA LEU A 31 -17.05 -9.48 5.57
C LEU A 31 -17.07 -8.61 6.84
N GLN A 32 -17.94 -7.59 6.90
CA GLN A 32 -18.11 -6.73 8.07
C GLN A 32 -18.56 -7.52 9.30
N ARG A 33 -19.45 -8.51 9.13
CA ARG A 33 -19.89 -9.41 10.20
C ARG A 33 -18.79 -10.38 10.62
N ALA A 34 -18.11 -10.99 9.64
CA ALA A 34 -17.02 -11.94 9.89
C ALA A 34 -15.79 -11.28 10.54
N SER A 35 -15.65 -9.96 10.36
CA SER A 35 -14.59 -9.17 10.97
C SER A 35 -15.05 -8.42 12.21
N ASP A 36 -16.20 -8.74 12.83
CA ASP A 36 -16.70 -8.04 14.04
C ASP A 36 -16.69 -6.50 13.97
N GLY A 37 -16.89 -5.94 12.78
CA GLY A 37 -16.88 -4.49 12.58
C GLY A 37 -15.59 -3.87 12.02
N TRP A 38 -14.48 -4.62 12.05
CA TRP A 38 -13.15 -4.14 11.66
C TRP A 38 -13.06 -3.68 10.20
N LEU A 39 -13.82 -4.29 9.29
CA LEU A 39 -13.81 -3.92 7.86
C LEU A 39 -14.21 -2.45 7.66
N PHE A 40 -15.38 -2.03 8.14
CA PHE A 40 -15.84 -0.65 7.95
C PHE A 40 -15.04 0.35 8.78
N TYR A 41 -14.49 -0.09 9.92
CA TYR A 41 -13.57 0.72 10.69
C TYR A 41 -12.36 1.13 9.84
N TYR A 42 -11.68 0.18 9.21
CA TYR A 42 -10.49 0.45 8.39
C TYR A 42 -10.79 0.95 6.98
N LEU A 43 -11.94 0.63 6.39
CA LEU A 43 -12.29 1.10 5.03
C LEU A 43 -12.87 2.52 5.01
N PHE A 44 -13.65 2.91 6.02
CA PHE A 44 -14.42 4.15 5.97
C PHE A 44 -14.16 5.07 7.16
N TYR A 45 -14.28 4.55 8.38
CA TYR A 45 -14.21 5.39 9.58
C TYR A 45 -12.81 6.00 9.76
N LEU A 46 -11.78 5.16 9.80
CA LEU A 46 -10.41 5.56 10.10
C LEU A 46 -9.80 6.42 8.97
N PRO A 47 -9.95 6.07 7.67
CA PRO A 47 -9.50 6.95 6.59
C PRO A 47 -10.15 8.35 6.63
N GLY A 48 -11.42 8.43 7.05
CA GLY A 48 -12.12 9.71 7.25
C GLY A 48 -11.54 10.59 8.36
N GLN A 49 -10.72 10.03 9.25
CA GLN A 49 -10.05 10.77 10.31
C GLN A 49 -8.75 11.45 9.85
N HIS A 50 -8.18 11.04 8.72
CA HIS A 50 -6.88 11.53 8.29
C HIS A 50 -6.95 12.91 7.65
N VAL A 51 -5.94 13.74 7.93
CA VAL A 51 -5.81 15.06 7.31
C VAL A 51 -5.39 14.91 5.83
N PRO A 52 -5.98 15.71 4.93
CA PRO A 52 -5.56 15.74 3.53
C PRO A 52 -4.17 16.38 3.40
N VAL A 53 -3.38 15.85 2.47
CA VAL A 53 -2.06 16.36 2.12
C VAL A 53 -2.16 16.97 0.71
N TRP A 54 -2.53 18.24 0.64
CA TRP A 54 -2.98 18.88 -0.60
C TRP A 54 -1.95 18.90 -1.73
N TRP A 55 -0.64 18.91 -1.44
CA TRP A 55 0.37 18.85 -2.48
C TRP A 55 0.34 17.52 -3.27
N ARG A 56 -0.19 16.44 -2.65
CA ARG A 56 -0.35 15.14 -3.34
C ARG A 56 -1.33 15.20 -4.50
N VAL A 57 -2.26 16.17 -4.50
CA VAL A 57 -3.24 16.35 -5.59
C VAL A 57 -2.55 16.57 -6.93
N HIS A 58 -1.51 17.41 -6.98
CA HIS A 58 -0.76 17.68 -8.22
C HIS A 58 0.40 16.69 -8.41
N HIS A 59 1.07 16.29 -7.33
CA HIS A 59 2.14 15.30 -7.38
C HIS A 59 1.66 13.98 -7.99
N PHE A 60 0.42 13.56 -7.70
CA PHE A 60 -0.16 12.37 -8.32
C PHE A 60 -0.07 12.42 -9.86
N TRP A 61 -0.43 13.53 -10.48
CA TRP A 61 -0.39 13.67 -11.94
C TRP A 61 1.03 13.84 -12.46
N ILE A 62 1.84 14.66 -11.82
CA ILE A 62 3.18 14.96 -12.35
C ILE A 62 4.11 13.75 -12.17
N ASP A 63 4.16 13.17 -10.98
CA ASP A 63 5.20 12.19 -10.63
C ASP A 63 4.79 10.75 -10.98
N TYR A 64 3.49 10.43 -11.03
CA TYR A 64 3.03 9.12 -11.48
C TYR A 64 2.64 9.04 -12.96
N PHE A 65 2.44 10.17 -13.66
CA PHE A 65 2.01 10.15 -15.07
C PHE A 65 2.93 10.93 -15.98
N PHE A 66 3.03 12.25 -15.83
CA PHE A 66 3.70 13.07 -16.83
C PHE A 66 5.23 12.90 -16.86
N LYS A 67 5.88 12.73 -15.71
CA LYS A 67 7.32 12.47 -15.62
C LYS A 67 7.71 11.09 -16.19
N PRO A 68 7.14 9.96 -15.71
CA PRO A 68 7.53 8.64 -16.20
C PRO A 68 6.86 8.23 -17.53
N PHE A 69 5.65 8.71 -17.81
CA PHE A 69 4.84 8.26 -18.94
C PHE A 69 4.31 9.42 -19.80
N PRO A 70 5.15 10.36 -20.27
CA PRO A 70 4.69 11.55 -20.99
C PRO A 70 3.90 11.20 -22.26
N ILE A 71 4.39 10.24 -23.05
CA ILE A 71 3.78 9.85 -24.32
C ILE A 71 2.47 9.10 -24.06
N ALA A 72 2.47 8.13 -23.15
CA ALA A 72 1.26 7.37 -22.83
C ALA A 72 0.16 8.26 -22.25
N THR A 73 0.52 9.19 -21.36
CA THR A 73 -0.42 10.13 -20.74
C THR A 73 -1.07 11.03 -21.77
N LEU A 74 -0.27 11.64 -22.67
CA LEU A 74 -0.79 12.47 -23.75
C LEU A 74 -1.65 11.64 -24.72
N ALA A 75 -1.18 10.48 -25.14
CA ALA A 75 -1.91 9.61 -26.07
C ALA A 75 -3.27 9.17 -25.52
N ALA A 76 -3.28 8.68 -24.28
CA ALA A 76 -4.50 8.28 -23.58
C ALA A 76 -5.48 9.46 -23.47
N GLY A 77 -5.02 10.63 -23.00
CA GLY A 77 -5.83 11.83 -22.87
C GLY A 77 -6.44 12.29 -24.20
N LEU A 78 -5.62 12.45 -25.24
CA LEU A 78 -6.08 12.86 -26.57
C LEU A 78 -7.10 11.86 -27.14
N SER A 79 -6.87 10.55 -26.95
CA SER A 79 -7.78 9.51 -27.45
C SER A 79 -9.15 9.51 -26.75
N LEU A 80 -9.19 9.88 -25.47
CA LEU A 80 -10.40 9.98 -24.66
C LEU A 80 -11.19 11.27 -24.95
N PHE A 81 -10.50 12.41 -25.04
CA PHE A 81 -11.15 13.73 -25.09
C PHE A 81 -11.32 14.32 -26.50
N LEU A 82 -10.43 14.02 -27.46
CA LEU A 82 -10.47 14.63 -28.81
C LEU A 82 -11.08 13.72 -29.89
N GLY A 83 -11.73 12.63 -29.51
CA GLY A 83 -12.38 11.76 -30.49
C GLY A 83 -13.56 12.45 -31.19
N PRO A 84 -13.78 12.30 -32.50
CA PRO A 84 -14.95 12.87 -33.19
C PRO A 84 -16.26 12.16 -32.81
N GLY A 85 -17.31 12.89 -32.43
CA GLY A 85 -18.66 12.36 -32.15
C GLY A 85 -19.13 12.47 -30.69
N ARG A 86 -20.42 12.19 -30.46
CA ARG A 86 -21.07 12.32 -29.13
C ARG A 86 -20.50 11.31 -28.11
N LEU A 87 -20.58 11.65 -26.82
CA LEU A 87 -20.18 10.79 -25.68
C LEU A 87 -21.12 9.59 -25.51
N HIS A 88 -21.06 8.62 -26.41
CA HIS A 88 -21.92 7.44 -26.41
C HIS A 88 -21.09 6.16 -26.62
N GLY A 89 -21.66 5.01 -26.24
CA GLY A 89 -21.07 3.71 -26.52
C GLY A 89 -19.70 3.50 -25.87
N PRO A 90 -18.70 2.92 -26.59
CA PRO A 90 -17.39 2.57 -26.02
C PRO A 90 -16.62 3.73 -25.38
N ARG A 91 -16.83 4.97 -25.82
CA ARG A 91 -16.12 6.12 -25.26
C ARG A 91 -16.55 6.43 -23.84
N LEU A 92 -17.86 6.41 -23.59
CA LEU A 92 -18.36 6.62 -22.24
C LEU A 92 -17.94 5.49 -21.31
N PHE A 93 -17.90 4.26 -21.81
CA PHE A 93 -17.36 3.13 -21.05
C PHE A 93 -15.92 3.40 -20.60
N TRP A 94 -15.02 3.79 -21.52
CA TRP A 94 -13.62 4.05 -21.18
C TRP A 94 -13.42 5.30 -20.32
N LEU A 95 -14.26 6.34 -20.47
CA LEU A 95 -14.28 7.48 -19.56
C LEU A 95 -14.71 7.07 -18.15
N ALA A 96 -15.76 6.27 -18.01
CA ALA A 96 -16.21 5.77 -16.71
C ALA A 96 -15.17 4.83 -16.07
N ALA A 97 -14.54 3.97 -16.88
CA ALA A 97 -13.44 3.12 -16.42
C ALA A 97 -12.24 3.95 -15.96
N ALA A 98 -11.82 4.96 -16.73
CA ALA A 98 -10.76 5.88 -16.35
C ALA A 98 -11.10 6.65 -15.07
N ALA A 99 -12.34 7.14 -14.93
CA ALA A 99 -12.79 7.84 -13.73
C ALA A 99 -12.69 6.94 -12.47
N GLY A 100 -13.03 5.65 -12.57
CA GLY A 100 -12.88 4.72 -11.45
C GLY A 100 -11.42 4.34 -11.18
N LEU A 101 -10.70 3.89 -12.21
CA LEU A 101 -9.35 3.32 -12.09
C LEU A 101 -8.26 4.37 -11.86
N ILE A 102 -8.46 5.62 -12.29
CA ILE A 102 -7.54 6.74 -12.04
C ILE A 102 -8.06 7.62 -10.90
N GLY A 103 -9.35 7.97 -10.93
CA GLY A 103 -9.93 8.86 -9.92
C GLY A 103 -9.97 8.24 -8.52
N GLY A 104 -10.20 6.93 -8.40
CA GLY A 104 -10.13 6.23 -7.12
C GLY A 104 -8.77 6.36 -6.45
N PRO A 105 -7.67 5.88 -7.09
CA PRO A 105 -6.31 6.10 -6.62
C PRO A 105 -5.92 7.55 -6.38
N TRP A 106 -6.37 8.48 -7.23
CA TRP A 106 -6.11 9.90 -7.05
C TRP A 106 -6.69 10.41 -5.73
N LEU A 107 -7.96 10.11 -5.44
CA LEU A 107 -8.60 10.48 -4.17
C LEU A 107 -7.95 9.75 -2.99
N ALA A 108 -7.65 8.46 -3.13
CA ALA A 108 -7.00 7.66 -2.09
C ALA A 108 -5.55 8.11 -1.78
N SER A 109 -4.90 8.82 -2.70
CA SER A 109 -3.55 9.36 -2.49
C SER A 109 -3.52 10.64 -1.63
N VAL A 110 -4.64 11.36 -1.52
CA VAL A 110 -4.70 12.67 -0.85
C VAL A 110 -4.56 12.57 0.67
N PRO A 111 -5.22 11.65 1.38
CA PRO A 111 -5.03 11.51 2.82
C PRO A 111 -3.57 11.23 3.17
N SER A 112 -3.15 11.72 4.34
CA SER A 112 -1.86 11.32 4.93
C SER A 112 -1.81 9.79 5.10
N GLY A 113 -0.60 9.20 5.04
CA GLY A 113 -0.40 7.75 5.12
C GLY A 113 -0.38 7.03 3.77
N ALA A 114 -0.94 7.61 2.70
CA ALA A 114 -0.84 7.01 1.36
C ALA A 114 0.62 6.99 0.84
N PHE A 115 0.94 5.96 0.03
CA PHE A 115 2.25 5.71 -0.55
C PHE A 115 2.15 5.30 -2.04
N HIS A 116 3.27 5.08 -2.71
CA HIS A 116 3.35 4.89 -4.19
C HIS A 116 2.47 3.77 -4.75
N ASN A 117 2.26 2.70 -3.99
CA ASN A 117 1.44 1.55 -4.41
C ASN A 117 -0.03 1.92 -4.66
N VAL A 118 -0.53 3.05 -4.12
CA VAL A 118 -1.89 3.52 -4.36
C VAL A 118 -2.16 3.74 -5.85
N ALA A 119 -1.14 4.11 -6.64
CA ALA A 119 -1.29 4.48 -8.04
C ALA A 119 -1.36 3.27 -8.99
N MET A 120 -1.14 2.02 -8.53
CA MET A 120 -1.09 0.85 -9.40
C MET A 120 -2.34 0.66 -10.29
N PRO A 121 -3.58 0.80 -9.80
CA PRO A 121 -4.77 0.67 -10.66
C PRO A 121 -4.82 1.75 -11.75
N ALA A 122 -4.29 2.93 -11.45
CA ALA A 122 -4.26 4.05 -12.38
C ALA A 122 -3.24 3.83 -13.51
N HIS A 123 -2.09 3.19 -13.21
CA HIS A 123 -1.13 2.76 -14.21
C HIS A 123 -1.68 1.63 -15.10
N ALA A 124 -2.46 0.70 -14.53
CA ALA A 124 -3.13 -0.33 -15.32
C ALA A 124 -4.14 0.29 -16.30
N ALA A 125 -4.93 1.27 -15.86
CA ALA A 125 -5.78 2.05 -16.75
C ALA A 125 -5.00 2.78 -17.84
N LEU A 126 -3.89 3.43 -17.48
CA LEU A 126 -3.03 4.12 -18.45
C LEU A 126 -2.52 3.18 -19.53
N ALA A 127 -2.03 1.98 -19.16
CA ALA A 127 -1.54 0.98 -20.11
C ALA A 127 -2.63 0.56 -21.11
N ILE A 128 -3.85 0.29 -20.62
CA ILE A 128 -4.99 -0.09 -21.47
C ILE A 128 -5.36 1.07 -22.41
N LEU A 129 -5.50 2.28 -21.87
CA LEU A 129 -5.87 3.47 -22.65
C LEU A 129 -4.80 3.82 -23.68
N PHE A 130 -3.52 3.63 -23.35
CA PHE A 130 -2.42 3.86 -24.27
C PHE A 130 -2.46 2.88 -25.45
N ALA A 131 -2.66 1.59 -25.19
CA ALA A 131 -2.79 0.58 -26.24
C ALA A 131 -3.97 0.91 -27.19
N LEU A 132 -5.11 1.33 -26.63
CA LEU A 132 -6.27 1.78 -27.42
C LEU A 132 -5.96 3.04 -28.23
N ALA A 133 -5.22 4.00 -27.67
CA ALA A 133 -4.80 5.21 -28.37
C ALA A 133 -3.91 4.87 -29.58
N VAL A 134 -2.87 4.05 -29.36
CA VAL A 134 -1.95 3.60 -30.42
C VAL A 134 -2.71 2.87 -31.53
N GLN A 135 -3.61 1.95 -31.18
CA GLN A 135 -4.43 1.22 -32.17
C GLN A 135 -5.29 2.19 -33.02
N ARG A 136 -5.93 3.17 -32.38
CA ARG A 136 -6.79 4.16 -33.05
C ARG A 136 -6.01 5.10 -33.96
N TRP A 137 -4.79 5.46 -33.55
CA TRP A 137 -3.90 6.27 -34.37
C TRP A 137 -3.36 5.49 -35.54
N PHE A 138 -2.94 4.23 -35.33
CA PHE A 138 -2.49 3.34 -36.39
C PHE A 138 -3.55 3.19 -37.49
N ALA A 139 -4.80 2.94 -37.10
CA ALA A 139 -5.91 2.82 -38.05
C ALA A 139 -6.22 4.10 -38.86
N ARG A 140 -5.73 5.26 -38.42
CA ARG A 140 -5.95 6.57 -39.07
C ARG A 140 -4.69 7.18 -39.66
N ALA A 141 -3.53 6.57 -39.45
CA ALA A 141 -2.26 7.19 -39.78
C ALA A 141 -1.92 7.00 -41.26
N VAL A 142 -1.65 8.11 -41.95
CA VAL A 142 -1.01 8.09 -43.28
C VAL A 142 0.40 7.48 -43.19
N ARG A 143 1.02 7.53 -42.01
CA ARG A 143 2.31 6.91 -41.68
C ARG A 143 2.15 5.88 -40.54
N PRO A 144 1.86 4.61 -40.85
CA PRO A 144 1.51 3.60 -39.85
C PRO A 144 2.63 3.28 -38.85
N LEU A 145 3.89 3.63 -39.16
CA LEU A 145 5.03 3.43 -38.25
C LEU A 145 5.07 4.41 -37.07
N LEU A 146 4.44 5.59 -37.18
CA LEU A 146 4.57 6.64 -36.17
C LEU A 146 3.95 6.25 -34.80
N PRO A 147 2.74 5.65 -34.72
CA PRO A 147 2.18 5.18 -33.45
C PRO A 147 3.03 4.08 -32.79
N TRP A 148 3.61 3.19 -33.58
CA TRP A 148 4.53 2.16 -33.08
C TRP A 148 5.85 2.75 -32.59
N ALA A 149 6.40 3.74 -33.30
CA ALA A 149 7.59 4.47 -32.85
C ALA A 149 7.33 5.20 -31.52
N ALA A 150 6.15 5.81 -31.35
CA ALA A 150 5.75 6.45 -30.09
C ALA A 150 5.60 5.43 -28.95
N ALA A 151 5.01 4.26 -29.23
CA ALA A 151 4.91 3.15 -28.28
C ALA A 151 6.29 2.63 -27.87
N LEU A 152 7.17 2.38 -28.84
CA LEU A 152 8.54 1.94 -28.60
C LEU A 152 9.30 2.98 -27.78
N LEU A 153 9.21 4.26 -28.13
CA LEU A 153 9.87 5.34 -27.39
C LEU A 153 9.39 5.39 -25.93
N GLN A 154 8.08 5.26 -25.69
CA GLN A 154 7.55 5.21 -24.32
C GLN A 154 8.09 4.01 -23.53
N LEU A 155 8.25 2.85 -24.16
CA LEU A 155 8.83 1.66 -23.50
C LEU A 155 10.34 1.84 -23.24
N LEU A 156 11.06 2.48 -24.17
CA LEU A 156 12.48 2.78 -23.98
C LEU A 156 12.73 3.75 -22.83
N LEU A 157 11.82 4.70 -22.58
CA LEU A 157 11.88 5.58 -21.40
C LEU A 157 11.72 4.82 -20.07
N LEU A 158 11.18 3.60 -20.11
CA LEU A 158 10.99 2.73 -18.95
C LEU A 158 12.07 1.65 -18.85
N LEU A 159 13.12 1.73 -19.65
CA LEU A 159 14.20 0.75 -19.56
C LEU A 159 14.95 0.95 -18.24
N TYR A 160 14.94 -0.08 -17.40
CA TYR A 160 15.72 -0.14 -16.16
C TYR A 160 16.39 -1.51 -16.04
N ASN A 161 17.43 -1.60 -15.20
CA ASN A 161 18.07 -2.86 -14.87
C ASN A 161 17.33 -3.54 -13.71
N PRO A 162 16.58 -4.65 -13.94
CA PRO A 162 15.84 -5.32 -12.87
C PRO A 162 16.77 -5.92 -11.80
N CYS A 163 18.03 -6.18 -12.13
CA CYS A 163 19.01 -6.72 -11.18
C CYS A 163 19.30 -5.74 -10.02
N HIS A 164 19.04 -4.44 -10.18
CA HIS A 164 19.16 -3.47 -9.09
C HIS A 164 18.09 -3.64 -7.99
N HIS A 165 17.08 -4.48 -8.23
CA HIS A 165 16.02 -4.80 -7.27
C HIS A 165 16.17 -6.19 -6.65
N LEU A 166 17.27 -6.89 -6.95
CA LEU A 166 17.59 -8.17 -6.31
C LEU A 166 18.44 -7.92 -5.06
N PRO A 167 18.05 -8.46 -3.88
CA PRO A 167 18.83 -8.30 -2.65
C PRO A 167 20.21 -8.94 -2.79
N ALA A 168 21.23 -8.36 -2.15
CA ALA A 168 22.56 -8.96 -2.16
C ALA A 168 22.56 -10.28 -1.36
N PRO A 169 23.46 -11.23 -1.67
CA PRO A 169 23.57 -12.47 -0.91
C PRO A 169 23.79 -12.24 0.59
N ALA A 170 24.50 -11.16 0.95
CA ALA A 170 24.73 -10.76 2.34
C ALA A 170 23.44 -10.34 3.05
N ASP A 171 22.54 -9.62 2.37
CA ASP A 171 21.24 -9.21 2.94
C ASP A 171 20.37 -10.44 3.19
N ARG A 172 20.36 -11.38 2.23
CA ARG A 172 19.63 -12.64 2.39
C ARG A 172 20.14 -13.43 3.59
N ALA A 173 21.45 -13.61 3.71
CA ALA A 173 22.05 -14.33 4.84
C ALA A 173 21.76 -13.63 6.18
N ALA A 174 21.81 -12.29 6.21
CA ALA A 174 21.46 -11.51 7.39
C ALA A 174 19.99 -11.68 7.79
N GLY A 175 19.07 -11.69 6.82
CA GLY A 175 17.66 -11.96 7.05
C GLY A 175 17.39 -13.37 7.59
N GLU A 176 18.03 -14.38 7.00
CA GLU A 176 17.93 -15.78 7.45
C GLU A 176 18.48 -15.94 8.88
N ALA A 177 19.61 -15.30 9.20
CA ALA A 177 20.17 -15.30 10.55
C ALA A 177 19.25 -14.61 11.56
N LEU A 178 18.65 -13.46 11.20
CA LEU A 178 17.69 -12.76 12.06
C LEU A 178 16.45 -13.61 12.32
N VAL A 179 15.89 -14.27 11.29
CA VAL A 179 14.76 -15.20 11.44
C VAL A 179 15.11 -16.35 12.39
N GLY A 180 16.31 -16.92 12.25
CA GLY A 180 16.82 -17.95 13.17
C GLY A 180 16.92 -17.47 14.61
N ARG A 181 17.44 -16.24 14.82
CA ARG A 181 17.53 -15.60 16.14
C ARG A 181 16.15 -15.37 16.76
N ILE A 182 15.17 -14.91 15.98
CA ILE A 182 13.77 -14.74 16.43
C ILE A 182 13.14 -16.08 16.78
N ALA A 183 13.39 -17.12 15.98
CA ALA A 183 12.83 -18.46 16.22
C ALA A 183 13.29 -19.05 17.56
N ALA A 184 14.55 -18.79 17.93
CA ALA A 184 15.17 -19.27 19.16
C ALA A 184 14.64 -18.60 20.46
N VAL A 185 13.90 -17.48 20.37
CA VAL A 185 13.35 -16.80 21.55
C VAL A 185 12.26 -17.66 22.20
N GLU A 186 12.36 -17.99 23.48
CA GLU A 186 11.32 -18.70 24.21
C GLU A 186 10.27 -17.70 24.75
N GLY A 187 9.34 -17.27 23.89
CA GLY A 187 8.29 -16.33 24.26
C GLY A 187 7.64 -15.60 23.09
N GLU A 188 6.78 -14.62 23.39
CA GLU A 188 6.20 -13.72 22.39
C GLU A 188 7.23 -12.68 21.93
N VAL A 189 7.31 -12.45 20.62
CA VAL A 189 8.19 -11.44 20.01
C VAL A 189 7.35 -10.36 19.36
N TRP A 190 7.46 -9.14 19.86
CA TRP A 190 6.80 -8.00 19.22
C TRP A 190 7.72 -7.32 18.21
N PHE A 191 7.34 -7.42 16.93
CA PHE A 191 8.07 -6.78 15.84
C PHE A 191 7.13 -6.02 14.91
N PRO A 192 6.68 -4.81 15.28
CA PRO A 192 5.58 -4.11 14.60
C PRO A 192 5.92 -3.71 13.15
N SER A 193 7.14 -3.25 12.87
CA SER A 193 7.52 -2.75 11.54
C SER A 193 7.83 -3.85 10.52
N HIS A 194 8.16 -5.06 10.98
CA HIS A 194 8.52 -6.19 10.11
C HIS A 194 7.90 -7.50 10.60
N GLY A 195 6.63 -7.48 11.00
CA GLY A 195 5.96 -8.63 11.63
C GLY A 195 5.92 -9.91 10.79
N TYR A 196 6.14 -9.81 9.48
CA TYR A 196 6.29 -10.98 8.61
C TYR A 196 7.54 -11.83 8.98
N LEU A 197 8.62 -11.22 9.49
CA LEU A 197 9.81 -11.94 9.94
C LEU A 197 9.52 -12.79 11.17
N SER A 198 8.69 -12.30 12.10
CA SER A 198 8.18 -13.09 13.23
C SER A 198 7.36 -14.28 12.75
N ARG A 199 6.50 -14.11 11.73
CA ARG A 199 5.73 -15.22 11.14
C ARG A 199 6.64 -16.25 10.45
N MET A 200 7.67 -15.80 9.73
CA MET A 200 8.67 -16.70 9.14
C MET A 200 9.44 -17.50 10.19
N ALA A 201 9.68 -16.92 11.37
CA ALA A 201 10.29 -17.57 12.52
C ALA A 201 9.34 -18.48 13.32
N GLY A 202 8.12 -18.72 12.83
CA GLY A 202 7.12 -19.57 13.50
C GLY A 202 6.41 -18.91 14.69
N LYS A 203 6.60 -17.61 14.92
CA LYS A 203 5.92 -16.87 16.00
C LYS A 203 4.50 -16.47 15.60
N SER A 204 3.68 -16.16 16.60
CA SER A 204 2.44 -15.40 16.40
C SER A 204 2.80 -14.01 15.86
N GLY A 205 1.96 -13.50 14.96
CA GLY A 205 2.06 -12.11 14.53
C GLY A 205 1.43 -11.19 15.59
N CYS A 206 1.94 -9.98 15.72
CA CYS A 206 1.35 -8.92 16.53
C CYS A 206 0.81 -7.79 15.64
N ALA A 207 0.22 -6.77 16.24
CA ALA A 207 -0.24 -5.59 15.52
C ALA A 207 0.91 -4.96 14.71
N HIS A 208 0.66 -4.75 13.41
CA HIS A 208 1.62 -4.15 12.49
C HIS A 208 1.67 -2.64 12.68
N ARG A 209 2.85 -2.04 12.54
CA ARG A 209 3.08 -0.61 12.73
C ARG A 209 2.10 0.25 11.93
N CYS A 210 1.88 -0.02 10.64
CA CYS A 210 0.95 0.78 9.84
C CYS A 210 -0.47 0.82 10.41
N ALA A 211 -0.96 -0.29 10.98
CA ALA A 211 -2.29 -0.32 11.58
C ALA A 211 -2.35 0.50 12.88
N LEU A 212 -1.25 0.50 13.66
CA LEU A 212 -1.10 1.34 14.85
C LEU A 212 -1.01 2.82 14.45
N ASP A 213 -0.13 3.16 13.52
CA ASP A 213 0.11 4.53 13.03
C ASP A 213 -1.18 5.15 12.46
N ASP A 214 -2.03 4.37 11.79
CA ASP A 214 -3.32 4.87 11.30
C ASP A 214 -4.25 5.27 12.44
N VAL A 215 -4.35 4.47 13.51
CA VAL A 215 -5.14 4.84 14.69
C VAL A 215 -4.53 6.05 15.39
N LEU A 216 -3.21 6.05 15.60
CA LEU A 216 -2.51 7.10 16.33
C LEU A 216 -2.56 8.47 15.62
N ARG A 217 -2.58 8.47 14.28
CA ARG A 217 -2.67 9.66 13.43
C ARG A 217 -4.12 10.11 13.17
N GLY A 218 -5.09 9.29 13.54
CA GLY A 218 -6.51 9.65 13.49
C GLY A 218 -6.86 10.77 14.47
N LYS A 219 -7.98 11.45 14.19
CA LYS A 219 -8.61 12.44 15.08
C LYS A 219 -9.46 11.81 16.19
N ASP A 220 -9.61 10.48 16.20
CA ASP A 220 -10.36 9.74 17.21
C ASP A 220 -9.57 9.65 18.53
N GLU A 221 -9.74 10.67 19.37
CA GLU A 221 -9.06 10.79 20.66
C GLU A 221 -9.32 9.62 21.63
N PRO A 222 -10.57 9.13 21.82
CA PRO A 222 -10.83 7.92 22.60
C PRO A 222 -10.10 6.68 22.07
N GLY A 223 -10.17 6.41 20.76
CA GLY A 223 -9.52 5.24 20.15
C GLY A 223 -8.01 5.29 20.30
N ARG A 224 -7.41 6.46 20.06
CA ARG A 224 -5.97 6.68 20.25
C ARG A 224 -5.53 6.42 21.69
N ARG A 225 -6.22 7.00 22.68
CA ARG A 225 -5.89 6.81 24.10
C ARG A 225 -5.98 5.35 24.50
N ARG A 226 -7.06 4.66 24.12
CA ARG A 226 -7.23 3.24 24.42
C ARG A 226 -6.09 2.38 23.86
N LEU A 227 -5.64 2.67 22.64
CA LEU A 227 -4.52 1.96 22.03
C LEU A 227 -3.20 2.23 22.76
N VAL A 228 -2.93 3.49 23.12
CA VAL A 228 -1.73 3.86 23.90
C VAL A 228 -1.75 3.16 25.26
N ASP A 229 -2.87 3.21 25.99
CA ASP A 229 -3.03 2.55 27.29
C ASP A 229 -2.81 1.03 27.20
N GLU A 230 -3.26 0.40 26.11
CA GLU A 230 -3.07 -1.04 25.87
C GLU A 230 -1.60 -1.38 25.60
N ILE A 231 -0.91 -0.55 24.80
CA ILE A 231 0.54 -0.70 24.55
C ILE A 231 1.32 -0.52 25.85
N ASP A 232 1.05 0.55 26.60
CA ASP A 232 1.72 0.85 27.87
C ASP A 232 1.49 -0.28 28.89
N THR A 233 0.25 -0.80 28.96
CA THR A 233 -0.07 -1.94 29.83
C THR A 233 0.69 -3.20 29.41
N ALA A 234 0.79 -3.49 28.12
CA ALA A 234 1.52 -4.66 27.62
C ALA A 234 3.02 -4.56 27.90
N LEU A 235 3.60 -3.37 27.76
CA LEU A 235 5.00 -3.09 28.07
C LEU A 235 5.28 -3.17 29.58
N ALA A 236 4.43 -2.55 30.40
CA ALA A 236 4.56 -2.57 31.86
C ALA A 236 4.43 -3.98 32.43
N ARG A 237 3.57 -4.83 31.84
CA ARG A 237 3.42 -6.24 32.22
C ARG A 237 4.49 -7.16 31.64
N ARG A 238 5.46 -6.62 30.89
CA ARG A 238 6.51 -7.38 30.20
C ARG A 238 5.93 -8.56 29.41
N ARG A 239 4.87 -8.29 28.63
CA ARG A 239 4.16 -9.33 27.86
C ARG A 239 5.07 -10.01 26.84
N PHE A 240 5.99 -9.25 26.25
CA PHE A 240 6.86 -9.73 25.18
C PHE A 240 8.22 -10.10 25.78
N GLU A 241 8.77 -11.23 25.37
CA GLU A 241 10.13 -11.62 25.75
C GLU A 241 11.15 -10.74 25.01
N VAL A 242 10.84 -10.44 23.74
CA VAL A 242 11.66 -9.59 22.88
C VAL A 242 10.80 -8.56 22.16
N ILE A 243 11.30 -7.33 22.10
CA ILE A 243 10.78 -6.25 21.27
C ILE A 243 11.86 -5.85 20.26
N ILE A 244 11.48 -5.84 18.98
CA ILE A 244 12.36 -5.41 17.88
C ILE A 244 11.77 -4.16 17.24
N THR A 245 12.56 -3.09 17.19
CA THR A 245 12.14 -1.81 16.61
C THR A 245 13.20 -1.24 15.68
N ASN A 246 12.78 -0.30 14.84
CA ASN A 246 13.62 0.43 13.89
C ASN A 246 13.79 1.91 14.26
N ASP A 247 13.26 2.31 15.41
CA ASP A 247 13.19 3.69 15.84
C ASP A 247 12.89 3.83 17.34
N ASP A 248 13.25 5.00 17.87
CA ASP A 248 13.12 5.39 19.28
C ASP A 248 11.69 5.76 19.72
N TRP A 249 10.67 5.61 18.86
CA TRP A 249 9.31 6.09 19.14
C TRP A 249 8.64 5.44 20.37
N LEU A 250 9.12 4.27 20.78
CA LEU A 250 8.76 3.59 22.04
C LEU A 250 9.94 3.46 23.01
N ALA A 251 11.09 4.06 22.70
CA ALA A 251 12.30 3.84 23.49
C ALA A 251 12.13 4.30 24.95
N ARG A 252 11.28 5.30 25.21
CA ARG A 252 10.98 5.74 26.58
C ARG A 252 10.15 4.70 27.33
N GLU A 253 9.13 4.15 26.69
CA GLU A 253 8.19 3.18 27.25
C GLU A 253 8.86 1.81 27.45
N ILE A 254 9.77 1.43 26.55
CA ILE A 254 10.52 0.16 26.61
C ILE A 254 11.57 0.18 27.74
N LYS A 255 12.24 1.32 27.99
CA LYS A 255 13.33 1.44 28.99
C LYS A 255 12.91 1.11 30.43
N GLY A 256 11.62 1.19 30.77
CA GLY A 256 11.13 0.88 32.12
C GLY A 256 11.06 -0.62 32.45
N GLY A 257 10.90 -1.48 31.44
CA GLY A 257 10.64 -2.92 31.61
C GLY A 257 11.67 -3.85 30.98
N TYR A 258 12.50 -3.35 30.07
CA TYR A 258 13.40 -4.16 29.23
C TYR A 258 14.88 -3.78 29.46
N GLY A 259 15.78 -4.68 29.03
CA GLY A 259 17.22 -4.48 29.07
C GLY A 259 17.70 -3.34 28.17
N GLU A 260 19.01 -3.09 28.18
CA GLU A 260 19.60 -2.22 27.16
C GLU A 260 19.40 -2.84 25.77
N GLY A 261 19.06 -1.99 24.80
CA GLY A 261 18.82 -2.42 23.43
C GLY A 261 20.11 -2.80 22.73
N GLU A 262 20.17 -4.00 22.16
CA GLU A 262 21.30 -4.46 21.35
C GLU A 262 21.10 -4.05 19.88
N THR A 263 22.13 -3.46 19.27
CA THR A 263 22.10 -3.16 17.83
C THR A 263 22.16 -4.44 17.00
N ILE A 264 21.17 -4.66 16.13
CA ILE A 264 21.05 -5.88 15.33
C ILE A 264 22.08 -5.93 14.20
N PHE A 265 22.29 -4.81 13.49
CA PHE A 265 23.22 -4.73 12.37
C PHE A 265 24.26 -3.63 12.59
N THR A 266 25.51 -4.02 12.77
CA THR A 266 26.65 -3.09 12.89
C THR A 266 27.10 -2.52 11.54
N ARG A 267 26.79 -3.21 10.43
CA ARG A 267 27.09 -2.73 9.08
C ARG A 267 26.03 -1.71 8.62
N PRO A 268 26.42 -0.48 8.22
CA PRO A 268 25.46 0.56 7.88
C PRO A 268 24.54 0.21 6.71
N CYS A 269 25.06 -0.46 5.67
CA CYS A 269 24.31 -0.73 4.44
C CYS A 269 23.67 -2.13 4.37
N LEU A 270 23.65 -2.88 5.48
CA LEU A 270 23.14 -4.25 5.49
C LEU A 270 21.63 -4.28 5.77
N PHE A 271 20.92 -5.12 5.03
CA PHE A 271 19.50 -5.46 5.22
C PHE A 271 18.53 -4.27 5.11
N TRP A 272 18.84 -3.33 4.22
CA TRP A 272 17.90 -2.28 3.82
C TRP A 272 17.04 -2.72 2.63
N PRO A 273 15.75 -2.34 2.59
CA PRO A 273 14.91 -2.61 1.44
C PRO A 273 15.37 -1.81 0.22
N LEU A 274 15.56 -2.48 -0.91
CA LEU A 274 15.97 -1.83 -2.17
C LEU A 274 14.87 -0.91 -2.75
N THR A 275 13.62 -1.12 -2.36
CA THR A 275 12.46 -0.35 -2.80
C THR A 275 11.48 -0.15 -1.66
N GLY A 276 10.70 0.92 -1.73
CA GLY A 276 9.67 1.21 -0.73
C GLY A 276 10.22 1.97 0.46
N TRP A 277 9.57 1.83 1.61
CA TRP A 277 9.93 2.56 2.81
C TRP A 277 11.28 2.07 3.35
N GLN A 278 12.26 2.98 3.39
CA GLN A 278 13.61 2.74 3.87
C GLN A 278 13.61 2.59 5.40
N THR A 279 13.31 1.38 5.88
CA THR A 279 13.37 0.98 7.29
C THR A 279 13.97 -0.43 7.41
N ARG A 280 14.63 -0.72 8.53
CA ARG A 280 15.19 -2.04 8.83
C ARG A 280 15.12 -2.33 10.34
N PRO A 281 15.18 -3.59 10.80
CA PRO A 281 15.40 -3.91 12.21
C PRO A 281 16.67 -3.21 12.73
N GLU A 282 16.58 -2.41 13.80
CA GLU A 282 17.75 -1.70 14.33
C GLU A 282 18.12 -2.16 15.73
N VAL A 283 17.15 -2.28 16.62
CA VAL A 283 17.38 -2.51 18.05
C VAL A 283 16.58 -3.70 18.55
N TRP A 284 17.25 -4.57 19.31
CA TRP A 284 16.71 -5.74 19.99
C TRP A 284 16.65 -5.47 21.50
N TYR A 285 15.45 -5.37 22.05
CA TYR A 285 15.23 -5.26 23.49
C TYR A 285 14.77 -6.60 24.02
N GLN A 286 15.54 -7.18 24.94
CA GLN A 286 15.14 -8.38 25.65
C GLN A 286 14.65 -8.03 27.05
N GLN A 287 13.68 -8.77 27.55
CA GLN A 287 13.22 -8.67 28.93
C GLN A 287 14.42 -8.87 29.88
N ARG A 288 14.50 -8.07 30.96
CA ARG A 288 15.50 -8.34 32.00
C ARG A 288 15.10 -9.60 32.74
N GLY A 289 16.01 -10.57 32.85
CA GLY A 289 15.85 -11.65 33.82
C GLY A 289 15.69 -11.05 35.21
N ASP A 290 14.77 -11.60 36.01
CA ASP A 290 14.76 -11.26 37.43
C ASP A 290 16.03 -11.85 38.03
N ASP A 291 17.00 -10.99 38.38
CA ASP A 291 18.17 -11.36 39.19
C ASP A 291 17.68 -11.88 40.54
N SER A 292 17.34 -13.17 40.56
CA SER A 292 17.05 -13.99 41.74
C SER A 292 18.09 -15.10 41.76
N GLY A 293 19.34 -14.72 42.05
CA GLY A 293 20.43 -15.69 42.11
C GLY A 293 21.78 -15.04 42.36
N GLY A 294 22.03 -14.67 43.61
CA GLY A 294 23.34 -14.21 44.07
C GLY A 294 23.32 -13.73 45.51
N GLU A 295 22.87 -14.59 46.43
CA GLU A 295 23.32 -14.53 47.83
C GLU A 295 24.76 -15.04 47.94
#